data_AF-A0A5R9Q1F6-F1
#
_entry.id   AF-A0A5R9Q1F6-F1
#
_cell.length_a   1.000
_cell.length_b   1.000
_cell.length_c   1.000
_cell.angle_alpha   90.00
_cell.angle_beta   90.00
_cell.angle_gamma   90.00
#
_symmetry.space_group_name_H-M   'P 1'
#
loop_
_entity.id
_entity.type
_entity.pdbx_description
1 polymer ?
#
loop_
_entity_poly.entity_id
_entity_poly.type
_entity_poly.pdbx_seq_one_letter_code
_entity_poly.pdbx_strand_id
1 'polypeptide(L)'
;MKSVTLVRISCIIVSLAFIDAIGALFSFWSIEGHERGIILTIESVVLIALLFNSLLIKRWVIGNTNDKTLIKIAWLNFLSLCFCLLGDITNFNLPETFYRYESIIKHDYLADSIYFFLPGYTLLLLAGIRAIELNTKDKHFIRYPVIAGCVVGMISMAMMHLPNTDLFITISTGIYAMLIGVVGFTGFAFIVSCGGFKASKGELLVGMGFILAAVADAIIGNFWIYGHQGEGFYPQVRYINWIVYITSQCMVIHLPHLLVINSKYSHDKNQQDYNPVT
;
A
#
# COMPACT_ATOMS: atom_id res chain seq x y z
N MET A 1 -11.21 -21.48 7.59
CA MET A 1 -10.29 -21.47 6.44
C MET A 1 -8.87 -21.54 6.97
N LYS A 2 -7.98 -22.35 6.37
CA LYS A 2 -6.60 -22.50 6.85
C LYS A 2 -5.77 -21.26 6.50
N SER A 3 -4.87 -20.86 7.41
CA SER A 3 -3.94 -19.73 7.24
C SER A 3 -3.18 -19.78 5.90
N VAL A 4 -2.71 -20.97 5.53
CA VAL A 4 -1.99 -21.22 4.27
C VAL A 4 -2.80 -20.83 3.02
N THR A 5 -4.13 -20.97 3.05
CA THR A 5 -5.00 -20.60 1.92
C THR A 5 -4.97 -19.10 1.66
N LEU A 6 -4.97 -18.26 2.71
CA LEU A 6 -4.96 -16.80 2.60
C LEU A 6 -3.68 -16.29 1.92
N VAL A 7 -2.54 -16.88 2.29
CA VAL A 7 -1.24 -16.55 1.69
C VAL A 7 -1.17 -16.99 0.24
N ARG A 8 -1.66 -18.20 -0.08
CA ARG A 8 -1.72 -18.70 -1.47
C ARG A 8 -2.54 -17.78 -2.37
N ILE A 9 -3.67 -17.27 -1.89
CA ILE A 9 -4.47 -16.29 -2.64
C ILE A 9 -3.64 -15.04 -2.96
N SER A 10 -2.90 -14.50 -2.00
CA SER A 10 -2.01 -13.35 -2.23
C SER A 10 -0.91 -13.64 -3.25
N CYS A 11 -0.29 -14.82 -3.20
CA CYS A 11 0.71 -15.23 -4.20
C CYS A 11 0.12 -15.31 -5.61
N ILE A 12 -1.11 -15.82 -5.75
CA ILE A 12 -1.80 -15.88 -7.05
C ILE A 12 -2.08 -14.46 -7.55
N ILE A 13 -2.60 -13.57 -6.70
CA ILE A 13 -2.87 -12.17 -7.05
C ILE A 13 -1.60 -11.47 -7.54
N VAL A 14 -0.49 -11.60 -6.80
CA VAL A 14 0.83 -11.04 -7.21
C VAL A 14 1.30 -11.65 -8.53
N SER A 15 1.14 -12.96 -8.73
CA SER A 15 1.56 -13.61 -9.97
C SER A 15 0.76 -13.11 -11.17
N LEU A 16 -0.55 -12.92 -11.01
CA LEU A 16 -1.40 -12.37 -12.07
C LEU A 16 -1.00 -10.93 -12.41
N ALA A 17 -0.80 -10.08 -11.41
CA ALA A 17 -0.34 -8.69 -11.62
C ALA A 17 1.05 -8.64 -12.27
N PHE A 18 1.94 -9.55 -11.90
CA PHE A 18 3.27 -9.66 -12.50
C PHE A 18 3.21 -10.10 -13.97
N ILE A 19 2.44 -11.15 -14.29
CA ILE A 19 2.25 -11.62 -15.66
C ILE A 19 1.66 -10.51 -16.53
N ASP A 20 0.61 -9.85 -16.03
CA ASP A 20 -0.04 -8.72 -16.68
C ASP A 20 0.95 -7.60 -17.01
N ALA A 21 1.65 -7.07 -16.00
CA ALA A 21 2.59 -5.98 -16.19
C ALA A 21 3.79 -6.35 -17.08
N ILE A 22 4.34 -7.56 -16.93
CA ILE A 22 5.47 -8.00 -17.76
C ILE A 22 5.05 -8.17 -19.22
N GLY A 23 3.88 -8.77 -19.49
CA GLY A 23 3.39 -8.89 -20.85
C GLY A 23 3.16 -7.53 -21.50
N ALA A 24 2.64 -6.56 -20.74
CA ALA A 24 2.50 -5.20 -21.22
C ALA A 24 3.85 -4.51 -21.50
N LEU A 25 4.85 -4.70 -20.63
CA LEU A 25 6.20 -4.17 -20.84
C LEU A 25 6.91 -4.78 -22.06
N PHE A 26 6.62 -6.04 -22.38
CA PHE A 26 7.08 -6.70 -23.62
C PHE A 26 6.18 -6.43 -24.83
N SER A 27 5.20 -5.54 -24.70
CA SER A 27 4.27 -5.16 -25.77
C SER A 27 3.42 -6.32 -26.30
N PHE A 28 3.16 -7.35 -25.49
CA PHE A 28 2.16 -8.37 -25.82
C PHE A 28 0.73 -7.85 -25.72
N TRP A 29 0.51 -6.84 -24.89
CA TRP A 29 -0.73 -6.07 -24.83
C TRP A 29 -0.49 -4.64 -24.34
N SER A 30 -1.49 -3.76 -24.45
CA SER A 30 -1.42 -2.37 -23.97
C SER A 30 -2.66 -1.94 -23.18
N ILE A 31 -2.47 -0.99 -22.27
CA ILE A 31 -3.54 -0.26 -21.56
C ILE A 31 -4.06 0.91 -22.41
N GLU A 32 -3.48 1.12 -23.59
CA GLU A 32 -3.92 2.10 -24.56
C GLU A 32 -4.55 1.38 -25.77
N GLY A 33 -5.46 2.05 -26.46
CA GLY A 33 -6.09 1.52 -27.66
C GLY A 33 -7.06 0.36 -27.40
N HIS A 34 -7.11 -0.59 -28.33
CA HIS A 34 -8.20 -1.58 -28.42
C HIS A 34 -8.24 -2.57 -27.24
N GLU A 35 -7.09 -2.88 -26.65
CA GLU A 35 -6.95 -3.89 -25.60
C GLU A 35 -7.22 -3.34 -24.19
N ARG A 36 -7.32 -2.02 -24.05
CA ARG A 36 -7.49 -1.32 -22.77
C ARG A 36 -8.62 -1.92 -21.93
N GLY A 37 -9.78 -2.19 -22.52
CA GLY A 37 -10.94 -2.72 -21.80
C GLY A 37 -10.68 -4.11 -21.19
N ILE A 38 -9.91 -4.95 -21.89
CA ILE A 38 -9.56 -6.29 -21.42
C ILE A 38 -8.57 -6.18 -20.25
N ILE A 39 -7.53 -5.36 -20.39
CA ILE A 39 -6.53 -5.17 -19.33
C ILE A 39 -7.15 -4.56 -18.08
N LEU A 40 -7.98 -3.53 -18.23
CA LEU A 40 -8.73 -2.96 -17.10
C LEU A 40 -9.64 -3.99 -16.42
N THR A 41 -10.20 -4.95 -17.18
CA THR A 41 -10.99 -6.04 -16.60
C THR A 41 -10.11 -6.98 -15.78
N ILE A 42 -8.93 -7.35 -16.29
CA ILE A 42 -7.97 -8.19 -15.56
C ILE A 42 -7.53 -7.49 -14.27
N GLU A 43 -7.14 -6.22 -14.35
CA GLU A 43 -6.74 -5.44 -13.19
C GLU A 43 -7.87 -5.29 -12.18
N SER A 44 -9.11 -5.07 -12.64
CA SER A 44 -10.29 -5.03 -11.77
C SER A 44 -10.51 -6.36 -11.04
N VAL A 45 -10.33 -7.50 -11.73
CA VAL A 45 -10.41 -8.83 -11.11
C VAL A 45 -9.33 -9.02 -10.05
N VAL A 46 -8.10 -8.56 -10.30
CA VAL A 46 -6.99 -8.57 -9.34
C VAL A 46 -7.34 -7.75 -8.09
N LEU A 47 -7.88 -6.54 -8.25
CA LEU A 47 -8.30 -5.68 -7.13
C LEU A 47 -9.48 -6.29 -6.34
N ILE A 48 -10.45 -6.87 -7.03
CA ILE A 48 -11.58 -7.56 -6.39
C ILE A 48 -11.09 -8.77 -5.59
N ALA A 49 -10.19 -9.58 -6.16
CA ALA A 49 -9.59 -10.71 -5.46
C ALA A 49 -8.81 -10.27 -4.21
N LEU A 50 -8.08 -9.17 -4.30
CA LEU A 50 -7.37 -8.55 -3.18
C LEU A 50 -8.34 -8.09 -2.07
N LEU A 51 -9.43 -7.43 -2.44
CA LEU A 51 -10.49 -7.02 -1.50
C LEU A 51 -11.11 -8.23 -0.79
N PHE A 52 -11.47 -9.27 -1.55
CA PHE A 52 -12.02 -10.50 -0.99
C PHE A 52 -11.03 -11.16 -0.04
N ASN A 53 -9.74 -11.24 -0.40
CA ASN A 53 -8.74 -11.83 0.49
C ASN A 53 -8.58 -11.03 1.79
N SER A 54 -8.56 -9.70 1.71
CA SER A 54 -8.53 -8.83 2.89
C SER A 54 -9.78 -9.02 3.78
N LEU A 55 -10.97 -9.15 3.17
CA LEU A 55 -12.20 -9.46 3.91
C LEU A 55 -12.11 -10.81 4.61
N LEU A 56 -11.58 -11.83 3.93
CA LEU A 56 -11.39 -13.16 4.50
C LEU A 56 -10.39 -13.16 5.65
N ILE A 57 -9.28 -12.42 5.53
CA ILE A 57 -8.31 -12.20 6.60
C ILE A 57 -8.99 -11.55 7.81
N LYS A 58 -9.74 -10.46 7.60
CA LYS A 58 -10.46 -9.77 8.68
C LYS A 58 -11.44 -10.71 9.39
N ARG A 59 -12.26 -11.46 8.64
CA ARG A 59 -13.23 -12.41 9.21
C ARG A 59 -12.53 -13.52 9.98
N TRP A 60 -11.41 -14.02 9.46
CA TRP A 60 -10.59 -15.02 10.14
C TRP A 60 -10.06 -14.47 11.46
N VAL A 61 -9.48 -13.26 11.48
CA VAL A 61 -8.95 -12.63 12.70
C VAL A 61 -10.05 -12.48 13.75
N ILE A 62 -11.21 -11.91 13.39
CA ILE A 62 -12.34 -11.74 14.30
C ILE A 62 -12.84 -13.08 14.87
N GLY A 63 -12.80 -14.15 14.08
CA GLY A 63 -13.20 -15.48 14.52
C GLY A 63 -12.18 -16.22 15.39
N ASN A 64 -10.92 -15.75 15.45
CA ASN A 64 -9.82 -16.45 16.13
C ASN A 64 -9.21 -15.67 17.30
N THR A 65 -9.70 -14.47 17.63
CA THR A 65 -9.23 -13.69 18.79
C THR A 65 -10.37 -12.92 19.46
N ASN A 66 -10.27 -12.75 20.78
CA ASN A 66 -11.13 -11.84 21.55
C ASN A 66 -10.44 -10.49 21.86
N ASP A 67 -9.17 -10.31 21.46
CA ASP A 67 -8.44 -9.07 21.71
C ASP A 67 -9.00 -7.93 20.86
N LYS A 68 -9.59 -6.94 21.54
CA LYS A 68 -10.19 -5.75 20.91
C LYS A 68 -9.17 -4.95 20.09
N THR A 69 -7.90 -4.94 20.46
CA THR A 69 -6.83 -4.26 19.74
C THR A 69 -6.55 -4.95 18.41
N LEU A 70 -6.41 -6.28 18.41
CA LEU A 70 -6.19 -7.06 17.19
C LEU A 70 -7.38 -6.95 16.23
N ILE A 71 -8.61 -7.00 16.75
CA ILE A 71 -9.84 -6.78 15.97
C ILE A 71 -9.85 -5.37 15.36
N LYS A 72 -9.45 -4.35 16.12
CA LYS A 72 -9.37 -2.97 15.62
C LYS A 72 -8.32 -2.84 14.50
N ILE A 73 -7.16 -3.46 14.64
CA ILE A 73 -6.13 -3.49 13.57
C ILE A 73 -6.68 -4.15 12.31
N ALA A 74 -7.44 -5.24 12.44
CA ALA A 74 -8.08 -5.90 11.30
C ALA A 74 -9.07 -4.99 10.55
N TRP A 75 -9.86 -4.20 11.28
CA TRP A 75 -10.75 -3.22 10.67
C TRP A 75 -10.01 -2.06 10.01
N LEU A 76 -8.99 -1.50 10.68
CA LEU A 76 -8.18 -0.42 10.12
C LEU A 76 -7.54 -0.84 8.80
N ASN A 77 -6.98 -2.04 8.74
CA ASN A 77 -6.30 -2.56 7.56
C ASN A 77 -7.29 -2.85 6.41
N PHE A 78 -8.44 -3.48 6.71
CA PHE A 78 -9.48 -3.70 5.71
C PHE A 78 -10.03 -2.39 5.14
N LEU A 79 -10.36 -1.42 6.00
CA LEU A 79 -10.88 -0.12 5.56
C LEU A 79 -9.82 0.69 4.80
N SER A 80 -8.56 0.60 5.21
CA SER A 80 -7.44 1.18 4.47
C SER A 80 -7.43 0.72 3.02
N LEU A 81 -7.50 -0.60 2.80
CA LEU A 81 -7.58 -1.15 1.44
C LEU A 81 -8.82 -0.65 0.69
N CYS A 82 -10.01 -0.65 1.30
CA CYS A 82 -11.21 -0.14 0.65
C CYS A 82 -11.03 1.30 0.12
N PHE A 83 -10.42 2.17 0.92
CA PHE A 83 -10.11 3.53 0.49
C PHE A 83 -9.07 3.56 -0.64
N CYS A 84 -8.00 2.77 -0.55
CA CYS A 84 -7.03 2.69 -1.64
C CYS A 84 -7.66 2.22 -2.96
N LEU A 85 -8.55 1.23 -2.92
CA LEU A 85 -9.27 0.77 -4.12
C LEU A 85 -10.19 1.84 -4.73
N LEU A 86 -10.75 2.74 -3.92
CA LEU A 86 -11.50 3.90 -4.45
C LEU A 86 -10.58 4.90 -5.14
N GLY A 87 -9.36 5.10 -4.62
CA GLY A 87 -8.32 5.89 -5.29
C GLY A 87 -7.88 5.27 -6.61
N ASP A 88 -7.80 3.94 -6.68
CA ASP A 88 -7.43 3.21 -7.91
C ASP A 88 -8.41 3.46 -9.06
N ILE A 89 -9.71 3.63 -8.77
CA ILE A 89 -10.73 3.97 -9.78
C ILE A 89 -10.38 5.29 -10.47
N THR A 90 -9.94 6.30 -9.70
CA THR A 90 -9.47 7.57 -10.25
C THR A 90 -8.18 7.37 -11.05
N ASN A 91 -7.24 6.56 -10.56
CA ASN A 91 -5.97 6.29 -11.25
C ASN A 91 -6.16 5.56 -12.59
N PHE A 92 -7.20 4.74 -12.74
CA PHE A 92 -7.54 4.09 -14.02
C PHE A 92 -7.92 5.08 -15.13
N ASN A 93 -8.29 6.30 -14.76
CA ASN A 93 -8.62 7.38 -15.69
C ASN A 93 -9.58 6.92 -16.80
N LEU A 94 -10.67 6.24 -16.42
CA LEU A 94 -11.67 5.73 -17.36
C LEU A 94 -12.21 6.81 -18.34
N PRO A 95 -12.38 8.08 -17.92
CA PRO A 95 -12.80 9.16 -18.83
C PRO A 95 -11.67 9.73 -19.70
N GLU A 96 -10.43 9.28 -19.53
CA GLU A 96 -9.24 9.79 -20.24
C GLU A 96 -9.03 11.30 -20.09
N THR A 97 -9.24 11.81 -18.87
CA THR A 97 -8.98 13.22 -18.56
C THR A 97 -7.49 13.47 -18.39
N PHE A 98 -6.98 14.51 -19.03
CA PHE A 98 -5.61 15.00 -18.90
C PHE A 98 -5.64 16.53 -18.73
N TYR A 99 -4.65 17.10 -18.04
CA TYR A 99 -4.56 18.55 -17.78
C TYR A 99 -5.88 19.13 -17.22
N ARG A 100 -6.43 18.47 -16.21
CA ARG A 100 -7.74 18.77 -15.62
C ARG A 100 -7.76 20.12 -14.88
N TYR A 101 -6.68 20.42 -14.18
CA TYR A 101 -6.53 21.57 -13.29
C TYR A 101 -5.55 22.59 -13.88
N GLU A 102 -4.52 22.13 -14.58
CA GLU A 102 -3.46 22.98 -15.12
C GLU A 102 -2.82 22.42 -16.39
N SER A 103 -1.95 23.20 -17.04
CA SER A 103 -1.28 22.82 -18.29
C SER A 103 0.14 22.29 -18.13
N ILE A 104 0.67 22.23 -16.90
CA ILE A 104 2.07 21.83 -16.65
C ILE A 104 2.16 20.31 -16.45
N ILE A 105 1.20 19.73 -15.73
CA ILE A 105 1.20 18.32 -15.37
C ILE A 105 0.07 17.62 -16.12
N LYS A 106 0.42 16.72 -17.02
CA LYS A 106 -0.53 15.97 -17.84
C LYS A 106 -1.48 15.10 -17.03
N HIS A 107 -0.95 14.48 -15.98
CA HIS A 107 -1.67 13.54 -15.12
C HIS A 107 -2.13 14.17 -13.80
N ASP A 108 -2.43 15.48 -13.81
CA ASP A 108 -2.88 16.24 -12.63
C ASP A 108 -4.20 15.73 -12.01
N TYR A 109 -5.02 15.01 -12.77
CA TYR A 109 -6.21 14.32 -12.27
C TYR A 109 -5.87 13.30 -11.16
N LEU A 110 -4.62 12.80 -11.10
CA LEU A 110 -4.17 11.90 -10.04
C LEU A 110 -4.20 12.59 -8.66
N ALA A 111 -4.20 13.91 -8.59
CA ALA A 111 -4.41 14.61 -7.31
C ALA A 111 -5.78 14.30 -6.69
N ASP A 112 -6.79 13.93 -7.49
CA ASP A 112 -8.10 13.54 -6.96
C ASP A 112 -8.06 12.20 -6.23
N SER A 113 -7.16 11.28 -6.60
CA SER A 113 -7.07 9.99 -5.91
C SER A 113 -6.57 10.14 -4.48
N ILE A 114 -5.88 11.24 -4.15
CA ILE A 114 -5.44 11.59 -2.80
C ILE A 114 -6.62 11.73 -1.83
N TYR A 115 -7.81 12.15 -2.28
CA TYR A 115 -9.01 12.19 -1.43
C TYR A 115 -9.36 10.82 -0.82
N PHE A 116 -8.98 9.73 -1.49
CA PHE A 116 -9.17 8.37 -1.01
C PHE A 116 -7.89 7.76 -0.45
N PHE A 117 -6.74 7.97 -1.10
CA PHE A 117 -5.48 7.41 -0.60
C PHE A 117 -5.04 8.03 0.73
N LEU A 118 -5.25 9.32 0.95
CA LEU A 118 -4.88 9.97 2.21
C LEU A 118 -5.58 9.33 3.44
N PRO A 119 -6.91 9.19 3.48
CA PRO A 119 -7.55 8.44 4.57
C PRO A 119 -7.16 6.95 4.57
N GLY A 120 -7.00 6.33 3.40
CA GLY A 120 -6.57 4.93 3.29
C GLY A 120 -5.21 4.67 3.97
N TYR A 121 -4.18 5.41 3.59
CA TYR A 121 -2.84 5.30 4.17
C TYR A 121 -2.76 5.81 5.60
N THR A 122 -3.62 6.75 6.01
CA THR A 122 -3.74 7.12 7.43
C THR A 122 -4.23 5.94 8.27
N LEU A 123 -5.23 5.19 7.80
CA LEU A 123 -5.70 3.99 8.50
C LEU A 123 -4.63 2.89 8.55
N LEU A 124 -3.85 2.72 7.47
CA LEU A 124 -2.72 1.80 7.44
C LEU A 124 -1.63 2.20 8.45
N LEU A 125 -1.28 3.49 8.48
CA LEU A 125 -0.33 4.05 9.44
C LEU A 125 -0.77 3.77 10.88
N LEU A 126 -2.05 4.03 11.19
CA LEU A 126 -2.61 3.75 12.51
C LEU A 126 -2.53 2.25 12.84
N ALA A 127 -2.78 1.36 11.89
CA ALA A 127 -2.63 -0.08 12.07
C ALA A 127 -1.17 -0.46 12.39
N GLY A 128 -0.20 0.09 11.65
CA GLY A 128 1.24 -0.13 11.87
C GLY A 128 1.72 0.38 13.22
N ILE A 129 1.33 1.60 13.62
CA ILE A 129 1.64 2.17 14.94
C ILE A 129 1.12 1.26 16.05
N ARG A 130 -0.12 0.78 15.94
CA ARG A 130 -0.71 -0.13 16.93
C ARG A 130 0.03 -1.47 16.99
N ALA A 131 0.47 -2.00 15.85
CA ALA A 131 1.27 -3.22 15.80
C ALA A 131 2.62 -3.05 16.52
N ILE A 132 3.28 -1.89 16.37
CA ILE A 132 4.50 -1.56 17.11
C ILE A 132 4.23 -1.46 18.61
N GLU A 133 3.14 -0.81 19.02
CA GLU A 133 2.76 -0.62 20.44
C GLU A 133 2.41 -1.93 21.18
N LEU A 134 2.02 -2.97 20.44
CA LEU A 134 1.83 -4.33 20.96
C LEU A 134 3.17 -5.01 21.26
N ASN A 135 4.22 -4.66 20.54
CA ASN A 135 5.54 -5.25 20.68
C ASN A 135 6.43 -4.49 21.69
N THR A 136 6.37 -3.16 21.69
CA THR A 136 7.21 -2.33 22.54
C THR A 136 6.47 -1.10 23.05
N LYS A 137 6.83 -0.63 24.25
CA LYS A 137 6.35 0.65 24.82
C LYS A 137 7.26 1.83 24.48
N ASP A 138 8.41 1.58 23.87
CA ASP A 138 9.35 2.63 23.48
C ASP A 138 8.76 3.49 22.35
N LYS A 139 8.48 4.76 22.67
CA LYS A 139 7.88 5.73 21.75
C LYS A 139 8.86 6.20 20.66
N HIS A 140 10.16 5.92 20.78
CA HIS A 140 11.13 6.23 19.73
C HIS A 140 10.81 5.51 18.41
N PHE A 141 10.24 4.30 18.47
CA PHE A 141 9.76 3.55 17.29
C PHE A 141 8.57 4.18 16.58
N ILE A 142 7.97 5.24 17.13
CA ILE A 142 6.92 6.02 16.47
C ILE A 142 7.45 7.42 16.14
N ARG A 143 8.08 8.10 17.10
CA ARG A 143 8.51 9.50 16.95
C ARG A 143 9.53 9.69 15.82
N TYR A 144 10.60 8.90 15.80
CA TYR A 144 11.65 9.09 14.79
C TYR A 144 11.21 8.72 13.37
N PRO A 145 10.48 7.61 13.15
CA PRO A 145 9.91 7.29 11.85
C PRO A 145 8.97 8.37 11.31
N VAL A 146 8.14 8.98 12.16
CA VAL A 146 7.26 10.09 11.76
C VAL A 146 8.08 11.29 11.30
N ILE A 147 9.08 11.70 12.07
CA ILE A 147 9.94 12.83 11.70
C ILE A 147 10.71 12.53 10.41
N ALA A 148 11.37 11.37 10.34
CA ALA A 148 12.16 10.96 9.18
C ALA A 148 11.29 10.86 7.93
N GLY A 149 10.11 10.24 8.04
CA GLY A 149 9.15 10.11 6.94
C GLY A 149 8.66 11.44 6.41
N CYS A 150 8.29 12.38 7.30
CA CYS A 150 7.90 13.73 6.91
C CYS A 150 9.05 14.47 6.20
N VAL A 151 10.26 14.41 6.74
CA VAL A 151 11.44 15.08 6.15
C VAL A 151 11.77 14.50 4.78
N VAL A 152 11.83 13.17 4.65
CA VAL A 152 12.10 12.51 3.37
C VAL A 152 11.00 12.78 2.35
N GLY A 153 9.73 12.76 2.76
CA GLY A 153 8.60 13.13 1.90
C GLY A 153 8.69 14.57 1.39
N MET A 154 9.01 15.52 2.27
CA MET A 154 9.22 16.92 1.90
C MET A 154 10.41 17.10 0.96
N ILE A 155 11.53 16.42 1.20
CA ILE A 155 12.70 16.46 0.33
C ILE A 155 12.35 15.89 -1.04
N SER A 156 11.66 14.74 -1.09
CA SER A 156 11.20 14.15 -2.35
C SER A 156 10.32 15.11 -3.13
N MET A 157 9.37 15.77 -2.46
CA MET A 157 8.50 16.77 -3.09
C MET A 157 9.31 17.96 -3.61
N ALA A 158 10.23 18.51 -2.82
CA ALA A 158 11.07 19.63 -3.24
C ALA A 158 11.97 19.29 -4.44
N MET A 159 12.42 18.04 -4.55
CA MET A 159 13.26 17.58 -5.65
C MET A 159 12.48 17.34 -6.95
N MET A 160 11.21 16.92 -6.86
CA MET A 160 10.39 16.59 -8.03
C MET A 160 9.51 17.75 -8.51
N HIS A 161 9.22 18.73 -7.65
CA HIS A 161 8.33 19.85 -7.96
C HIS A 161 8.77 20.63 -9.20
N LEU A 162 7.80 20.95 -10.05
CA LEU A 162 8.02 21.76 -11.24
C LEU A 162 7.62 23.22 -10.96
N PRO A 163 8.41 24.22 -11.42
CA PRO A 163 8.05 25.62 -11.30
C PRO A 163 6.68 25.91 -11.92
N ASN A 164 5.92 26.82 -11.30
CA ASN A 164 4.59 27.27 -11.73
C ASN A 164 3.45 26.23 -11.62
N THR A 165 3.71 25.04 -11.05
CA THR A 165 2.66 24.06 -10.71
C THR A 165 1.60 24.71 -9.82
N ASP A 166 0.32 24.46 -10.10
CA ASP A 166 -0.80 25.00 -9.36
C ASP A 166 -0.72 24.68 -7.86
N LEU A 167 -1.26 25.58 -7.04
CA LEU A 167 -1.20 25.48 -5.60
C LEU A 167 -1.94 24.25 -5.09
N PHE A 168 -3.08 23.90 -5.70
CA PHE A 168 -3.85 22.71 -5.32
C PHE A 168 -3.02 21.44 -5.51
N ILE A 169 -2.36 21.28 -6.66
CA ILE A 169 -1.54 20.10 -6.96
C ILE A 169 -0.31 20.06 -6.04
N THR A 170 0.36 21.20 -5.87
CA THR A 170 1.54 21.32 -5.01
C THR A 170 1.23 20.95 -3.55
N ILE A 171 0.16 21.50 -2.97
CA ILE A 171 -0.22 21.22 -1.58
C ILE A 171 -0.67 19.77 -1.42
N SER A 172 -1.53 19.29 -2.32
CA SER A 172 -2.12 17.96 -2.20
C SER A 172 -1.04 16.89 -2.30
N THR A 173 -0.19 16.96 -3.32
CA THR A 173 0.93 16.01 -3.49
C THR A 173 1.98 16.15 -2.40
N GLY A 174 2.25 17.36 -1.90
CA GLY A 174 3.20 17.59 -0.80
C GLY A 174 2.75 17.00 0.54
N ILE A 175 1.51 17.28 0.97
CA ILE A 175 0.93 16.68 2.19
C ILE A 175 0.93 15.15 2.09
N TYR A 176 0.55 14.65 0.92
CA TYR A 176 0.48 13.23 0.68
C TYR A 176 1.86 12.56 0.66
N ALA A 177 2.88 13.21 0.07
CA ALA A 177 4.26 12.74 0.08
C ALA A 177 4.81 12.62 1.51
N MET A 178 4.47 13.55 2.41
CA MET A 178 4.81 13.43 3.83
C MET A 178 4.16 12.20 4.46
N LEU A 179 2.85 12.04 4.28
CA LEU A 179 2.10 10.91 4.85
C LEU A 179 2.69 9.57 4.40
N ILE A 180 2.91 9.39 3.11
CA ILE A 180 3.41 8.11 2.60
C ILE A 180 4.87 7.87 3.01
N GLY A 181 5.68 8.93 3.14
CA GLY A 181 6.99 8.85 3.77
C GLY A 181 6.91 8.28 5.19
N VAL A 182 5.95 8.75 6.00
CA VAL A 182 5.71 8.23 7.35
C VAL A 182 5.26 6.76 7.32
N VAL A 183 4.41 6.36 6.36
CA VAL A 183 4.00 4.95 6.19
C VAL A 183 5.22 4.06 5.91
N GLY A 184 6.09 4.45 4.98
CA GLY A 184 7.29 3.67 4.64
C GLY A 184 8.24 3.52 5.84
N PHE A 185 8.53 4.61 6.54
CA PHE A 185 9.38 4.58 7.73
C PHE A 185 8.74 3.83 8.90
N THR A 186 7.41 3.80 9.01
CA THR A 186 6.70 2.96 9.98
C THR A 186 6.91 1.47 9.68
N GLY A 187 6.97 1.08 8.41
CA GLY A 187 7.36 -0.27 7.99
C GLY A 187 8.75 -0.68 8.48
N PHE A 188 9.73 0.22 8.28
CA PHE A 188 11.08 0.02 8.79
C PHE A 188 11.11 -0.09 10.33
N ALA A 189 10.41 0.80 11.02
CA ALA A 189 10.32 0.80 12.47
C ALA A 189 9.66 -0.46 13.03
N PHE A 190 8.64 -0.97 12.35
CA PHE A 190 8.00 -2.23 12.69
C PHE A 190 9.02 -3.39 12.63
N ILE A 191 9.78 -3.50 11.54
CA ILE A 191 10.85 -4.52 11.40
C ILE A 191 11.89 -4.39 12.52
N VAL A 192 12.41 -3.19 12.76
CA VAL A 192 13.44 -2.99 13.79
C VAL A 192 12.89 -3.29 15.19
N SER A 193 11.66 -2.88 15.49
CA SER A 193 11.02 -3.20 16.77
C SER A 193 10.94 -4.72 16.97
N CYS A 194 10.78 -5.49 15.89
CA CYS A 194 10.67 -6.94 15.93
C CYS A 194 12.02 -7.68 15.99
N GLY A 195 13.14 -6.97 16.10
CA GLY A 195 14.48 -7.55 16.13
C GLY A 195 15.27 -7.40 14.83
N GLY A 196 14.81 -6.56 13.90
CA GLY A 196 15.50 -6.27 12.64
C GLY A 196 15.59 -7.51 11.75
N PHE A 197 16.79 -7.84 11.27
CA PHE A 197 17.02 -9.03 10.45
C PHE A 197 16.72 -10.36 11.15
N LYS A 198 16.58 -10.36 12.48
CA LYS A 198 16.18 -11.55 13.25
C LYS A 198 14.66 -11.70 13.40
N ALA A 199 13.88 -10.74 12.89
CA ALA A 199 12.43 -10.84 12.86
C ALA A 199 11.98 -12.05 12.02
N SER A 200 10.81 -12.58 12.33
CA SER A 200 10.21 -13.67 11.56
C SER A 200 9.97 -13.24 10.11
N LYS A 201 9.93 -14.22 9.19
CA LYS A 201 9.66 -13.95 7.77
C LYS A 201 8.34 -13.17 7.57
N GLY A 202 7.32 -13.44 8.37
CA GLY A 202 6.05 -12.73 8.33
C GLY A 202 6.18 -11.25 8.72
N GLU A 203 6.90 -10.96 9.82
CA GLU A 203 7.18 -9.58 10.26
C GLU A 203 7.98 -8.82 9.19
N LEU A 204 9.00 -9.46 8.60
CA LEU A 204 9.79 -8.88 7.50
C LEU A 204 8.93 -8.57 6.28
N LEU A 205 8.13 -9.54 5.81
CA LEU A 205 7.28 -9.36 4.62
C LEU A 205 6.24 -8.26 4.83
N VAL A 206 5.55 -8.25 5.97
CA VAL A 206 4.56 -7.21 6.27
C VAL A 206 5.21 -5.83 6.36
N GLY A 207 6.34 -5.71 7.07
CA GLY A 207 7.08 -4.45 7.15
C GLY A 207 7.61 -3.97 5.79
N MET A 208 8.07 -4.89 4.94
CA MET A 208 8.44 -4.59 3.55
C MET A 208 7.24 -4.12 2.73
N GLY A 209 6.03 -4.63 2.99
CA GLY A 209 4.80 -4.14 2.37
C GLY A 209 4.60 -2.63 2.60
N PHE A 210 4.75 -2.15 3.85
CA PHE A 210 4.67 -0.72 4.15
C PHE A 210 5.71 0.11 3.38
N ILE A 211 6.94 -0.41 3.28
CA ILE A 211 8.02 0.25 2.52
C ILE A 211 7.67 0.27 1.02
N LEU A 212 7.19 -0.84 0.46
CA LEU A 212 6.79 -0.94 -0.94
C LEU A 212 5.59 -0.05 -1.28
N ALA A 213 4.67 0.22 -0.34
CA ALA A 213 3.63 1.23 -0.52
C ALA A 213 4.24 2.61 -0.78
N ALA A 214 5.20 3.04 0.06
CA ALA A 214 5.90 4.30 -0.15
C ALA A 214 6.70 4.33 -1.45
N VAL A 215 7.30 3.20 -1.85
CA VAL A 215 7.99 3.09 -3.15
C VAL A 215 7.01 3.19 -4.32
N ALA A 216 5.85 2.54 -4.25
CA ALA A 216 4.83 2.62 -5.28
C ALA A 216 4.40 4.08 -5.51
N ASP A 217 4.05 4.80 -4.44
CA ASP A 217 3.67 6.21 -4.53
C ASP A 217 4.83 7.12 -4.96
N ALA A 218 6.07 6.83 -4.55
CA ALA A 218 7.24 7.54 -5.05
C ALA A 218 7.45 7.35 -6.56
N ILE A 219 7.14 6.15 -7.09
CA ILE A 219 7.16 5.89 -8.54
C ILE A 219 6.11 6.77 -9.25
N ILE A 220 4.89 6.86 -8.71
CA ILE A 220 3.84 7.73 -9.27
C ILE A 220 4.31 9.20 -9.24
N GLY A 221 4.77 9.69 -8.10
CA GLY A 221 5.21 11.08 -7.96
C GLY A 221 6.35 11.43 -8.93
N ASN A 222 7.45 10.68 -8.89
CA ASN A 222 8.67 11.02 -9.63
C ASN A 222 8.57 10.76 -11.13
N PHE A 223 7.83 9.73 -11.56
CA PHE A 223 7.86 9.28 -12.95
C PHE A 223 6.53 9.42 -13.67
N TRP A 224 5.39 9.43 -12.96
CA TRP A 224 4.08 9.56 -13.59
C TRP A 224 3.55 11.00 -13.53
N ILE A 225 3.66 11.67 -12.38
CA ILE A 225 3.20 13.06 -12.21
C ILE A 225 4.26 14.05 -12.68
N TYR A 226 5.42 14.07 -12.02
CA TYR A 226 6.45 15.08 -12.28
C TYR A 226 7.53 14.62 -13.29
N GLY A 227 7.46 13.37 -13.73
CA GLY A 227 8.39 12.80 -14.69
C GLY A 227 8.34 13.52 -16.04
N HIS A 228 9.47 13.56 -16.75
CA HIS A 228 9.56 14.16 -18.09
C HIS A 228 8.94 15.57 -18.19
N GLN A 229 9.26 16.45 -17.24
CA GLN A 229 8.73 17.83 -17.19
C GLN A 229 7.19 17.90 -17.13
N GLY A 230 6.56 16.93 -16.46
CA GLY A 230 5.10 16.91 -16.22
C GLY A 230 4.31 16.05 -17.21
N GLU A 231 4.96 15.55 -18.27
CA GLU A 231 4.34 14.64 -19.23
C GLU A 231 4.20 13.20 -18.70
N GLY A 232 5.08 12.81 -17.77
CA GLY A 232 5.16 11.45 -17.25
C GLY A 232 5.77 10.43 -18.22
N PHE A 233 6.18 9.28 -17.69
CA PHE A 233 6.68 8.13 -18.43
C PHE A 233 5.60 7.05 -18.60
N TYR A 234 4.42 7.48 -19.03
CA TYR A 234 3.24 6.63 -19.24
C TYR A 234 3.27 5.93 -20.62
N PRO A 235 2.82 4.67 -20.76
CA PRO A 235 2.26 3.78 -19.73
C PRO A 235 3.29 2.91 -18.98
N GLN A 236 4.57 2.92 -19.36
CA GLN A 236 5.56 1.98 -18.82
C GLN A 236 5.70 2.08 -17.30
N VAL A 237 5.71 3.30 -16.76
CA VAL A 237 5.76 3.53 -15.31
C VAL A 237 4.58 2.91 -14.57
N ARG A 238 3.39 2.93 -15.18
CA ARG A 238 2.16 2.37 -14.59
C ARG A 238 2.29 0.86 -14.42
N TYR A 239 2.84 0.15 -15.40
CA TYR A 239 3.04 -1.30 -15.29
C TYR A 239 4.07 -1.67 -14.21
N ILE A 240 5.15 -0.89 -14.09
CA ILE A 240 6.14 -1.09 -13.02
C ILE A 240 5.48 -0.82 -11.66
N ASN A 241 4.75 0.28 -11.54
CA ASN A 241 4.03 0.64 -10.34
C ASN A 241 3.01 -0.44 -9.93
N TRP A 242 2.27 -1.00 -10.89
CA TRP A 242 1.27 -2.03 -10.66
C TRP A 242 1.83 -3.24 -9.91
N ILE A 243 3.00 -3.73 -10.30
CA ILE A 243 3.68 -4.85 -9.63
C ILE A 243 4.01 -4.48 -8.18
N VAL A 244 4.63 -3.32 -7.98
CA VAL A 244 5.09 -2.86 -6.66
C VAL A 244 3.89 -2.64 -5.73
N TYR A 245 2.84 -2.00 -6.25
CA TYR A 245 1.61 -1.71 -5.53
C TYR A 245 0.86 -2.99 -5.12
N ILE A 246 0.57 -3.90 -6.05
CA ILE A 246 -0.14 -5.13 -5.73
C ILE A 246 0.67 -6.02 -4.77
N THR A 247 1.99 -6.07 -4.94
CA THR A 247 2.87 -6.79 -4.01
C THR A 247 2.81 -6.19 -2.62
N SER A 248 2.88 -4.86 -2.51
CA SER A 248 2.72 -4.13 -1.25
C SER A 248 1.39 -4.46 -0.58
N GLN A 249 0.27 -4.28 -1.29
CA GLN A 249 -1.06 -4.52 -0.77
C GLN A 249 -1.23 -5.98 -0.30
N CYS A 250 -0.76 -6.94 -1.12
CA CYS A 250 -0.76 -8.36 -0.77
C CYS A 250 0.06 -8.70 0.48
N MET A 251 1.06 -7.90 0.84
CA MET A 251 1.82 -8.09 2.08
C MET A 251 1.12 -7.42 3.27
N VAL A 252 0.71 -6.16 3.15
CA VAL A 252 0.18 -5.40 4.30
C VAL A 252 -1.17 -5.90 4.78
N ILE A 253 -2.00 -6.50 3.91
CA ILE A 253 -3.29 -7.09 4.33
C ILE A 253 -3.15 -8.22 5.35
N HIS A 254 -1.95 -8.84 5.43
CA HIS A 254 -1.68 -9.91 6.40
C HIS A 254 -1.25 -9.41 7.78
N LEU A 255 -1.03 -8.11 7.98
CA LEU A 255 -0.66 -7.56 9.29
C LEU A 255 -1.56 -8.09 10.43
N PRO A 256 -2.90 -7.96 10.39
CA PRO A 256 -3.73 -8.43 11.50
C PRO A 256 -3.68 -9.96 11.69
N HIS A 257 -3.56 -10.73 10.61
CA HIS A 257 -3.43 -12.19 10.69
C HIS A 257 -2.09 -12.60 11.33
N LEU A 258 -0.99 -11.96 10.92
CA LEU A 258 0.34 -12.16 11.52
C LEU A 258 0.33 -11.95 13.04
N LEU A 259 -0.32 -10.87 13.50
CA LEU A 259 -0.37 -10.54 14.92
C LEU A 259 -1.18 -11.57 15.73
N VAL A 260 -2.16 -12.26 15.13
CA VAL A 260 -2.93 -13.30 15.82
C VAL A 260 -2.15 -14.62 15.90
N ILE A 261 -1.48 -15.02 14.82
CA ILE A 261 -0.78 -16.32 14.78
C ILE A 261 0.54 -16.32 15.54
N ASN A 262 1.09 -15.14 15.83
CA ASN A 262 2.37 -15.00 16.52
C ASN A 262 2.12 -14.71 18.01
N SER A 263 2.42 -15.71 18.85
CA SER A 263 2.19 -15.69 20.30
C SER A 263 2.84 -14.50 21.01
N LYS A 264 3.89 -13.91 20.43
CA LYS A 264 4.55 -12.69 20.90
C LYS A 264 3.59 -11.52 21.08
N TYR A 265 2.52 -11.45 20.29
CA TYR A 265 1.54 -10.35 20.31
C TYR A 265 0.25 -10.72 21.03
N SER A 266 0.08 -11.98 21.42
CA SER A 266 -1.11 -12.43 22.14
C SER A 266 -0.89 -12.36 23.66
N HIS A 267 -1.82 -11.67 24.33
CA HIS A 267 -1.92 -11.67 25.79
C HIS A 267 -2.91 -12.71 26.31
N ASP A 268 -3.53 -13.52 25.44
CA ASP A 268 -4.48 -14.56 25.80
C ASP A 268 -3.78 -15.93 25.89
N LYS A 269 -3.73 -16.51 27.09
CA LYS A 269 -3.09 -17.81 27.34
C LYS A 269 -3.66 -18.93 26.46
N ASN A 270 -4.93 -18.84 26.06
CA ASN A 270 -5.57 -19.86 25.22
C ASN A 270 -5.12 -19.81 23.74
N GLN A 271 -4.53 -18.71 23.27
CA GLN A 271 -3.96 -18.60 21.92
C GLN A 271 -2.48 -19.02 21.86
N GLN A 272 -1.79 -19.10 23.00
CA GLN A 272 -0.38 -19.53 23.06
C GLN A 272 -0.21 -21.02 22.68
N ASP A 273 -1.28 -21.81 22.77
CA ASP A 273 -1.32 -23.21 22.34
C ASP A 273 -1.65 -23.40 20.84
N TYR A 274 -1.82 -22.30 20.07
CA TYR A 274 -2.06 -22.39 18.63
C TYR A 274 -0.78 -22.80 17.90
N ASN A 275 -0.71 -24.08 17.52
CA ASN A 275 0.39 -24.64 16.75
C ASN A 275 0.14 -24.41 15.25
N PRO A 276 0.93 -23.57 14.53
CA PRO A 276 0.67 -23.21 13.14
C PRO A 276 0.93 -24.35 12.12
N VAL A 277 1.24 -25.57 12.59
CA VAL A 277 1.72 -26.70 11.78
C VAL A 277 0.61 -27.72 11.44
N THR A 278 -0.68 -27.36 11.56
CA THR A 278 -1.81 -28.23 11.14
C THR A 278 -2.83 -27.55 10.24
#